data_AF-A0A2R7NVK5-F1
#
_entry.id   AF-A0A2R7NVK5-F1
#
_cell.length_a   1.000
_cell.length_b   1.000
_cell.length_c   1.000
_cell.angle_alpha   90.00
_cell.angle_beta   90.00
_cell.angle_gamma   90.00
#
_symmetry.space_group_name_H-M   'P 1'
#
loop_
_entity.id
_entity.type
_entity.pdbx_description
1 polymer ?
#
loop_
_entity_poly.entity_id
_entity_poly.type
_entity_poly.pdbx_seq_one_letter_code
_entity_poly.pdbx_strand_id
1 'polypeptide(L)' 'MRNVIQSRTTGAFLAPSFEDGQPEWVMLLCEAAIVEDLETCVQLIEDHTEPFHRPQVIDLDDLYKKQEPTHG' A
#
# COMPACT_ATOMS: atom_id res chain seq x y z
N MET A 1 -0.19 7.00 -11.09
CA MET A 1 0.06 5.65 -10.55
C MET A 1 -0.46 5.68 -9.14
N ARG A 2 -1.26 4.70 -8.73
CA ARG A 2 -1.87 4.68 -7.39
C ARG A 2 -1.30 3.50 -6.64
N ASN A 3 -0.22 3.72 -5.92
CA ASN A 3 0.45 2.67 -5.19
C ASN A 3 -0.04 2.63 -3.74
N VAL A 4 -0.19 1.42 -3.19
CA VAL A 4 -0.41 1.20 -1.77
C VAL A 4 0.65 0.26 -1.23
N ILE A 5 1.05 0.45 0.02
CA ILE A 5 1.98 -0.45 0.70
C ILE A 5 1.17 -1.46 1.48
N GLN A 6 1.40 -2.76 1.25
CA GLN A 6 0.74 -3.85 1.94
C GLN A 6 1.76 -4.71 2.68
N SER A 7 1.44 -5.12 3.91
CA SER A 7 2.15 -6.18 4.61
C SER A 7 1.78 -7.54 4.01
N ARG A 8 2.76 -8.31 3.55
CA ARG A 8 2.51 -9.69 3.10
C ARG A 8 2.22 -10.65 4.25
N THR A 9 2.64 -10.30 5.46
CA THR A 9 2.50 -11.16 6.64
C THR A 9 1.11 -11.07 7.24
N THR A 10 0.54 -9.86 7.34
CA THR A 10 -0.78 -9.63 7.95
C THR A 10 -1.88 -9.34 6.93
N GLY A 11 -1.53 -8.94 5.71
CA GLY A 11 -2.46 -8.47 4.70
C GLY A 11 -2.91 -7.01 4.89
N ALA A 12 -2.47 -6.35 5.97
CA ALA A 12 -2.78 -4.95 6.27
C ALA A 12 -2.10 -3.99 5.31
N PHE A 13 -2.63 -2.76 5.24
CA PHE A 13 -2.13 -1.67 4.40
C PHE A 13 -1.57 -0.55 5.27
N LEU A 14 -0.57 0.15 4.76
CA LEU A 14 -0.02 1.32 5.42
C LEU A 14 -0.94 2.52 5.19
N ALA A 15 -1.32 3.23 6.24
CA ALA A 15 -2.18 4.41 6.22
C ALA A 15 -1.61 5.49 7.15
N PRO A 16 -1.86 6.78 6.90
CA PRO A 16 -1.57 7.80 7.89
C PRO A 16 -2.58 7.72 9.04
N SER A 17 -2.09 7.74 10.28
CA SER A 17 -2.92 7.84 11.47
C SER A 17 -3.74 9.11 11.46
N PHE A 18 -5.00 8.99 11.86
CA PHE A 18 -5.88 10.14 11.95
C PHE A 18 -5.50 11.07 13.12
N GLU A 19 -4.84 10.55 14.16
CA GLU A 19 -4.53 11.29 15.38
C GLU A 19 -3.24 12.13 15.25
N ASP A 20 -2.22 11.57 14.60
CA ASP A 20 -0.86 12.14 14.57
C ASP A 20 -0.19 12.07 13.19
N GLY A 21 -0.86 11.49 12.20
CA GLY A 21 -0.32 11.36 10.84
C GLY A 21 0.82 10.36 10.71
N GLN A 22 1.19 9.64 11.78
CA GLN A 22 2.20 8.60 11.69
C GLN A 22 1.67 7.39 10.92
N PRO A 23 2.52 6.69 10.16
CA PRO A 23 2.11 5.50 9.43
C PRO A 23 1.67 4.38 10.38
N GLU A 24 0.45 3.89 10.18
CA GLU A 24 -0.16 2.78 10.89
C GLU A 24 -0.63 1.69 9.91
N TRP A 25 -0.80 0.46 10.43
CA TRP A 25 -1.30 -0.67 9.65
C TRP A 25 -2.81 -0.83 9.82
N VAL A 26 -3.56 -0.59 8.75
CA VAL A 26 -5.02 -0.74 8.70
C VAL A 26 -5.43 -1.96 7.89
N MET A 27 -6.57 -2.56 8.23
CA MET A 27 -7.05 -3.75 7.53
C MET A 27 -7.82 -3.44 6.24
N LEU A 28 -8.28 -2.20 6.07
CA LEU A 28 -9.12 -1.79 4.95
C LEU A 28 -8.32 -1.07 3.87
N LEU A 29 -8.47 -1.53 2.64
CA LEU A 29 -7.84 -0.88 1.48
C LEU A 29 -8.31 0.58 1.29
N CYS A 30 -9.55 0.91 1.66
CA CYS A 30 -10.07 2.28 1.52
C CYS A 30 -9.41 3.28 2.47
N GLU A 31 -8.77 2.80 3.54
CA GLU A 31 -8.05 3.62 4.50
C GLU A 31 -6.56 3.71 4.16
N ALA A 32 -6.07 2.88 3.23
CA ALA A 32 -4.68 2.85 2.83
C ALA A 32 -4.20 4.19 2.25
N ALA A 33 -2.95 4.53 2.56
CA ALA A 33 -2.26 5.65 1.94
C ALA A 33 -2.04 5.36 0.44
N ILE A 34 -2.56 6.22 -0.42
CA ILE A 34 -2.20 6.22 -1.83
C ILE A 34 -0.94 7.04 -2.00
N VAL A 35 0.10 6.40 -2.51
CA VAL A 35 1.40 7.00 -2.81
C VAL A 35 1.57 7.02 -4.33
N GLU A 36 1.85 8.20 -4.89
CA GLU A 36 1.92 8.37 -6.35
C GLU A 36 3.28 7.98 -6.95
N ASP A 37 4.28 7.79 -6.09
CA ASP A 37 5.68 7.59 -6.46
C ASP A 37 6.31 6.41 -5.70
N LEU A 38 7.20 5.67 -6.38
CA LEU A 38 7.87 4.49 -5.84
C LEU A 38 9.00 4.86 -4.88
N GLU A 39 9.73 5.96 -5.10
CA GLU A 39 10.80 6.38 -4.20
C GLU A 39 10.22 6.69 -2.82
N THR A 40 9.09 7.41 -2.79
CA THR A 40 8.35 7.68 -1.56
C THR A 40 7.87 6.39 -0.88
N CYS A 41 7.41 5.39 -1.65
CA CYS A 41 7.03 4.10 -1.09
C CYS A 41 8.22 3.41 -0.42
N VAL A 42 9.39 3.41 -1.06
CA VAL A 42 10.61 2.81 -0.53
C VAL A 42 11.02 3.52 0.77
N GLN A 43 11.03 4.86 0.78
CA GLN A 43 11.36 5.62 1.99
C GLN A 43 10.40 5.32 3.15
N LEU A 44 9.08 5.27 2.88
CA LEU A 44 8.09 4.92 3.92
C LEU A 44 8.32 3.50 4.47
N ILE A 45 8.68 2.56 3.60
CA ILE A 45 9.00 1.19 3.99
C ILE A 45 10.26 1.16 4.87
N GLU A 46 11.33 1.82 4.45
CA GLU A 46 12.60 1.80 5.16
C GLU A 46 12.54 2.51 6.51
N ASP A 47 11.82 3.64 6.60
CA ASP A 47 11.76 4.46 7.82
C ASP A 47 10.73 3.96 8.83
N HIS A 48 9.62 3.36 8.35
CA HIS A 48 8.44 3.13 9.20
C HIS A 48 7.93 1.69 9.25
N THR A 49 8.55 0.74 8.55
CA THR A 49 8.06 -0.65 8.57
C THR A 49 9.12 -1.63 9.05
N GLU A 50 8.66 -2.63 9.82
CA GLU A 50 9.55 -3.68 10.30
C GLU A 50 9.72 -4.79 9.24
N PRO A 51 10.92 -5.41 9.13
CA PRO A 51 11.17 -6.50 8.18
C PRO A 51 10.20 -7.69 8.29
N PHE A 52 9.61 -7.90 9.48
CA PHE A 52 8.59 -8.92 9.72
C PHE A 52 7.37 -8.75 8.81
N HIS A 53 6.95 -7.52 8.51
CA HIS A 53 5.77 -7.27 7.70
C HIS A 53 5.94 -7.67 6.24
N ARG A 54 7.19 -7.83 5.77
CA ARG A 54 7.52 -8.11 4.37
C ARG A 54 6.73 -7.16 3.44
N PRO A 55 6.88 -5.84 3.59
CA PRO A 55 6.09 -4.86 2.87
C PRO A 55 6.28 -5.01 1.35
N GLN A 56 5.18 -4.86 0.61
CA GLN A 56 5.15 -4.85 -0.84
C GLN A 56 4.37 -3.65 -1.34
N VAL A 57 4.80 -3.08 -2.45
CA VAL A 57 4.09 -2.01 -3.14
C VAL A 57 3.15 -2.63 -4.17
N ILE A 58 1.87 -2.27 -4.11
CA ILE A 58 0.83 -2.72 -5.03
C ILE A 58 0.39 -1.53 -5.87
N ASP A 59 0.56 -1.61 -7.19
CA ASP A 59 0.00 -0.65 -8.14
C ASP A 59 -1.48 -0.98 -8.40
N LEU A 60 -2.37 -0.13 -7.90
CA LEU A 60 -3.80 -0.27 -8.09
C LEU A 60 -4.20 -0.03 -9.55
N ASP A 61 -3.51 0.85 -10.29
CA ASP A 61 -3.85 1.11 -11.70
C ASP A 61 -3.58 -0.11 -12.58
N ASP A 62 -2.52 -0.89 -12.31
CA ASP A 62 -2.29 -2.19 -12.96
C ASP A 62 -3.31 -3.25 -12.52
N LEU A 63 -3.63 -3.29 -11.22
CA LEU A 63 -4.58 -4.24 -10.65
C LEU A 63 -5.97 -4.13 -11.32
N TYR A 64 -6.46 -2.91 -11.55
CA TYR A 64 -7.75 -2.69 -12.21
C TYR A 64 -7.72 -3.06 -13.70
N LYS A 65 -6.61 -2.86 -14.42
CA LYS A 65 -6.48 -3.29 -15.83
C LYS A 65 -6.54 -4.80 -15.98
N LYS A 66 -6.00 -5.54 -15.00
CA LYS A 66 -6.04 -7.00 -14.99
C LYS A 66 -7.45 -7.58 -14.84
N GLN A 67 -8.42 -6.77 -14.40
CA GLN A 67 -9.82 -7.17 -14.24
C GLN A 67 -10.71 -6.85 -15.44
N GLU A 68 -10.18 -6.26 -16.52
CA GLU A 68 -10.94 -6.13 -17.77
C GLU A 68 -11.30 -7.56 -18.26
N PRO A 69 -12.58 -7.94 -18.27
CA PRO A 69 -12.96 -9.21 -18.87
C PRO A 69 -12.63 -9.07 -20.35
N THR A 70 -11.82 -10.00 -20.85
CA THR A 70 -11.68 -10.22 -22.29
C THR A 70 -13.08 -10.53 -22.81
N HIS A 71 -13.79 -9.51 -23.28
CA HIS A 71 -15.04 -9.68 -24.01
C HIS A 71 -14.67 -10.30 -25.35
N GLY A 72 -14.76 -11.64 -25.40
CA GLY A 72 -14.75 -12.43 -26.63
C GLY A 72 -16.16 -12.59 -27.18
#